data_AF-A0A970U857-F1
#
_entry.id   AF-A0A970U857-F1
#
_cell.length_a   1.000
_cell.length_b   1.000
_cell.length_c   1.000
_cell.angle_alpha   90.00
_cell.angle_beta   90.00
_cell.angle_gamma   90.00
#
_symmetry.space_group_name_H-M   'P 1'
#
loop_
_entity.id
_entity.type
_entity.pdbx_description
1 polymer ?
#
loop_
_entity_poly.entity_id
_entity_poly.type
_entity_poly.pdbx_seq_one_letter_code
_entity_poly.pdbx_strand_id
1 'polypeptide(L)'
;MISQTRSELYKLFRSLILLIMMLFLVVFNIFASSRSTDAEPIYSYTSLSNTFPMVSLDAVKRTVGLPDSQAEDLYELSKELHPLQFRYVMHKNLAMLLFTMIFAPFYIGMDFKSRAFNNAIYVGRSRSVVYLSRVVTYFIAAALMAFLSALLLTVFNATSVFHMVPSSYIWRSIFLRVLLDMGIMSVPMLFAFLFRGPFFSGLGALIYSLSNVIAGPAEKGILSYDPNSIKQLPGLWTIDASPALLTKAVLVSLGFIAVCTFLGWVSFRKMQLK
;
A
#
# COMPACT_ATOMS: atom_id res chain seq x y z
N MET A 1 33.20 9.92 25.52
CA MET A 1 32.64 8.55 25.46
C MET A 1 31.12 8.51 25.72
N ILE A 2 30.60 9.12 26.80
CA ILE A 2 29.15 9.11 27.15
C ILE A 2 28.22 9.68 26.05
N SER A 3 28.69 10.66 25.27
CA SER A 3 27.92 11.25 24.16
C SER A 3 27.71 10.26 22.98
N GLN A 4 28.70 9.44 22.67
CA GLN A 4 28.63 8.49 21.56
C GLN A 4 27.68 7.34 21.88
N THR A 5 27.72 6.81 23.11
CA THR A 5 26.81 5.77 23.58
C THR A 5 25.36 6.23 23.55
N ARG A 6 25.07 7.48 23.94
CA ARG A 6 23.70 8.05 23.85
C ARG A 6 23.20 8.18 22.41
N SER A 7 24.07 8.55 21.47
CA SER A 7 23.71 8.66 20.06
C SER A 7 23.38 7.30 19.44
N GLU A 8 24.19 6.28 19.71
CA GLU A 8 23.93 4.92 19.22
C GLU A 8 22.68 4.31 19.84
N LEU A 9 22.46 4.52 21.14
CA LEU A 9 21.24 4.08 21.81
C LEU A 9 19.98 4.72 21.20
N TYR A 10 20.06 6.00 20.85
CA TYR A 10 18.96 6.72 20.19
C TYR A 10 18.68 6.17 18.78
N LYS A 11 19.71 5.86 17.99
CA LYS A 11 19.56 5.24 16.66
C LYS A 11 18.92 3.85 16.76
N LEU A 12 19.37 3.04 17.72
CA LEU A 12 18.80 1.72 18.01
C LEU A 12 17.34 1.83 18.41
N PHE A 13 17.03 2.69 19.38
CA PHE A 13 15.67 2.91 19.87
C PHE A 13 14.74 3.39 18.75
N ARG A 14 15.18 4.32 17.90
CA ARG A 14 14.43 4.79 16.73
C ARG A 14 14.18 3.67 15.73
N SER A 15 15.20 2.86 15.43
CA SER A 15 15.07 1.74 14.50
C SER A 15 14.13 0.66 15.04
N LEU A 16 14.19 0.40 16.35
CA LEU A 16 13.29 -0.52 17.03
C LEU A 16 11.83 -0.01 17.00
N ILE A 17 11.59 1.28 17.27
CA ILE A 17 10.25 1.86 17.16
C ILE A 17 9.71 1.71 15.73
N LEU A 18 10.52 2.03 14.71
CA LEU A 18 10.10 1.89 13.32
C LEU A 18 9.76 0.43 12.99
N LEU A 19 10.57 -0.52 13.46
CA LEU A 19 10.31 -1.96 13.27
C LEU A 19 9.01 -2.41 13.97
N ILE A 20 8.79 -2.00 15.22
CA ILE A 20 7.57 -2.32 15.98
C ILE A 20 6.36 -1.73 15.26
N MET A 21 6.43 -0.49 14.79
CA MET A 21 5.36 0.14 14.03
C MET A 21 5.10 -0.58 12.71
N MET A 22 6.15 -0.99 11.99
CA MET A 22 6.04 -1.78 10.76
C MET A 22 5.33 -3.12 11.03
N LEU A 23 5.75 -3.86 12.06
CA LEU A 23 5.13 -5.13 12.45
C LEU A 23 3.68 -4.96 12.86
N PHE A 24 3.40 -3.98 13.74
CA PHE A 24 2.04 -3.66 14.17
C PHE A 24 1.15 -3.33 12.97
N LEU A 25 1.63 -2.54 12.01
CA LEU A 25 0.85 -2.15 10.84
C LEU A 25 0.62 -3.32 9.88
N VAL A 26 1.58 -4.25 9.75
CA VAL A 26 1.37 -5.50 9.00
C VAL A 26 0.31 -6.36 9.66
N VAL A 27 0.39 -6.57 10.98
CA VAL A 27 -0.59 -7.35 11.75
C VAL A 27 -1.97 -6.69 11.71
N PHE A 28 -2.02 -5.38 11.93
CA PHE A 28 -3.24 -4.59 11.82
C PHE A 28 -3.83 -4.67 10.43
N ASN A 29 -3.01 -4.68 9.37
CA ASN A 29 -3.50 -4.86 8.01
C ASN A 29 -4.11 -6.24 7.78
N ILE A 30 -3.46 -7.30 8.28
CA ILE A 30 -4.01 -8.67 8.20
C ILE A 30 -5.36 -8.71 8.92
N PHE A 31 -5.44 -8.17 10.13
CA PHE A 31 -6.66 -8.13 10.93
C PHE A 31 -7.77 -7.27 10.30
N ALA A 32 -7.42 -6.08 9.79
CA ALA A 32 -8.36 -5.20 9.12
C ALA A 32 -8.88 -5.81 7.82
N SER A 33 -8.00 -6.47 7.06
CA SER A 33 -8.37 -7.20 5.85
C SER A 33 -9.29 -8.37 6.19
N SER A 34 -8.97 -9.17 7.22
CA SER A 34 -9.81 -10.31 7.63
C SER A 34 -11.18 -9.85 8.13
N ARG A 35 -11.24 -8.77 8.90
CA ARG A 35 -12.51 -8.15 9.34
C ARG A 35 -13.29 -7.52 8.19
N SER A 36 -12.61 -6.97 7.18
CA SER A 36 -13.28 -6.41 6.00
C SER A 36 -13.89 -7.50 5.13
N THR A 37 -13.26 -8.68 5.04
CA THR A 37 -13.87 -9.86 4.43
C THR A 37 -15.04 -10.40 5.26
N ASP A 38 -15.06 -10.18 6.58
CA ASP A 38 -16.22 -10.55 7.42
C ASP A 38 -17.41 -9.58 7.25
N ALA A 39 -17.16 -8.31 6.91
CA ALA A 39 -18.20 -7.28 6.72
C ALA A 39 -18.90 -7.34 5.36
N GLU A 40 -18.37 -8.11 4.40
CA GLU A 40 -19.06 -8.49 3.16
C GLU A 40 -19.28 -10.01 3.16
N PRO A 41 -20.46 -10.49 3.62
CA PRO A 41 -20.62 -11.78 4.30
C PRO A 41 -20.65 -13.02 3.40
N ILE A 42 -20.19 -12.98 2.15
CA ILE A 42 -20.68 -13.97 1.16
C ILE A 42 -19.62 -14.91 0.57
N TYR A 43 -18.37 -14.86 1.01
CA TYR A 43 -17.31 -15.54 0.25
C TYR A 43 -16.68 -16.78 0.90
N SER A 44 -17.05 -17.15 2.13
CA SER A 44 -16.66 -18.44 2.72
C SER A 44 -17.86 -19.37 2.85
N TYR A 45 -17.64 -20.69 2.72
CA TYR A 45 -18.71 -21.69 2.86
C TYR A 45 -19.50 -21.52 4.18
N THR A 46 -18.79 -21.34 5.29
CA THR A 46 -19.40 -21.13 6.61
C THR A 46 -20.18 -19.83 6.69
N SER A 47 -19.73 -18.78 6.01
CA SER A 47 -20.45 -17.50 5.98
C SER A 47 -21.68 -17.58 5.06
N LEU A 48 -21.58 -18.27 3.93
CA LEU A 48 -22.69 -18.59 3.04
C LEU A 48 -23.76 -19.41 3.75
N SER A 49 -23.38 -20.48 4.44
CA SER A 49 -24.32 -21.34 5.17
C SER A 49 -25.00 -20.61 6.33
N ASN A 50 -24.29 -19.71 7.01
CA ASN A 50 -24.83 -18.95 8.14
C ASN A 50 -25.70 -17.75 7.69
N THR A 51 -25.36 -17.12 6.57
CA THR A 51 -26.09 -15.96 6.03
C THR A 51 -27.32 -16.39 5.23
N PHE A 52 -27.24 -17.56 4.59
CA PHE A 52 -28.29 -18.12 3.73
C PHE A 52 -28.72 -19.52 4.17
N PRO A 53 -29.13 -19.74 5.44
CA PRO A 53 -29.39 -21.08 5.98
C PRO A 53 -30.57 -21.80 5.30
N MET A 54 -31.41 -21.08 4.54
CA MET A 54 -32.59 -21.63 3.87
C MET A 54 -32.84 -21.05 2.47
N VAL A 55 -31.84 -20.41 1.85
CA VAL A 55 -32.00 -19.81 0.52
C VAL A 55 -31.51 -20.78 -0.55
N SER A 56 -32.26 -20.92 -1.65
CA SER A 56 -31.88 -21.79 -2.75
C SER A 56 -30.53 -21.36 -3.34
N LEU A 57 -29.72 -22.34 -3.77
CA LEU A 57 -28.40 -22.08 -4.35
C LEU A 57 -28.47 -21.07 -5.51
N ASP A 58 -29.53 -21.10 -6.32
CA ASP A 58 -29.75 -20.14 -7.41
C ASP A 58 -29.96 -18.70 -6.92
N ALA A 59 -30.65 -18.52 -5.80
CA ALA A 59 -30.83 -17.21 -5.20
C ALA A 59 -29.50 -16.71 -4.59
N VAL A 60 -28.69 -17.60 -4.01
CA VAL A 60 -27.34 -17.27 -3.56
C VAL A 60 -26.44 -16.89 -4.73
N LYS A 61 -26.41 -17.69 -5.82
CA LYS A 61 -25.71 -17.42 -7.08
C LYS A 61 -26.03 -16.05 -7.65
N ARG A 62 -27.31 -15.68 -7.72
CA ARG A 62 -27.74 -14.33 -8.15
C ARG A 62 -27.25 -13.24 -7.20
N THR A 63 -27.29 -13.50 -5.89
CA THR A 63 -26.87 -12.53 -4.87
C THR A 63 -25.36 -12.28 -4.89
N VAL A 64 -24.55 -13.30 -5.18
CA VAL A 64 -23.08 -13.17 -5.33
C VAL A 64 -22.65 -12.72 -6.72
N GLY A 65 -23.59 -12.49 -7.64
CA GLY A 65 -23.27 -12.07 -9.01
C GLY A 65 -22.67 -13.17 -9.89
N LEU A 66 -22.97 -14.45 -9.60
CA LEU A 66 -22.59 -15.62 -10.38
C LEU A 66 -23.83 -16.43 -10.84
N PRO A 67 -24.80 -15.83 -11.55
CA PRO A 67 -26.04 -16.51 -11.93
C PRO A 67 -25.81 -17.73 -12.85
N ASP A 68 -24.72 -17.73 -13.62
CA ASP A 68 -24.38 -18.78 -14.59
C ASP A 68 -23.41 -19.85 -14.02
N SER A 69 -23.13 -19.80 -12.71
CA SER A 69 -22.27 -20.76 -12.02
C SER A 69 -22.79 -22.18 -12.16
N GLN A 70 -21.89 -23.12 -12.46
CA GLN A 70 -22.20 -24.55 -12.56
C GLN A 70 -22.14 -25.26 -11.20
N ALA A 71 -21.81 -24.54 -10.12
CA ALA A 71 -21.72 -25.12 -8.78
C ALA A 71 -23.02 -25.84 -8.38
N GLU A 72 -22.92 -27.08 -7.93
CA GLU A 72 -24.08 -27.88 -7.51
C GLU A 72 -24.43 -27.68 -6.03
N ASP A 73 -23.48 -27.17 -5.24
CA ASP A 73 -23.68 -26.85 -3.84
C ASP A 73 -22.99 -25.54 -3.42
N LEU A 74 -23.21 -25.13 -2.16
CA LEU A 74 -22.59 -23.92 -1.58
C LEU A 74 -21.08 -24.06 -1.43
N TYR A 75 -20.55 -25.29 -1.35
CA TYR A 75 -19.12 -25.53 -1.19
C TYR A 75 -18.37 -25.30 -2.51
N GLU A 76 -18.88 -25.80 -3.62
CA GLU A 76 -18.40 -25.52 -4.97
C GLU A 76 -18.56 -24.03 -5.32
N LEU A 77 -19.70 -23.43 -4.98
CA LEU A 77 -19.90 -21.99 -5.18
C LEU A 77 -18.87 -21.17 -4.37
N SER A 78 -18.55 -21.59 -3.15
CA SER A 78 -17.51 -20.95 -2.34
C SER A 78 -16.12 -21.04 -2.97
N LYS A 79 -15.84 -22.11 -3.74
CA LYS A 79 -14.58 -22.23 -4.48
C LYS A 79 -14.50 -21.24 -5.64
N GLU A 80 -15.60 -21.06 -6.38
CA GLU A 80 -15.70 -20.08 -7.47
C GLU A 80 -15.58 -18.63 -6.98
N LEU A 81 -15.86 -18.39 -5.69
CA LEU A 81 -15.76 -17.08 -5.04
C LEU A 81 -14.34 -16.71 -4.59
N HIS A 82 -13.39 -17.64 -4.52
CA HIS A 82 -12.01 -17.37 -4.08
C HIS A 82 -11.24 -16.36 -4.97
N PRO A 83 -11.34 -16.39 -6.31
CA PRO A 83 -10.78 -15.33 -7.16
C PRO A 83 -11.37 -13.93 -6.86
N LEU A 84 -12.64 -13.86 -6.47
CA LEU A 84 -13.31 -12.62 -6.06
C LEU A 84 -12.78 -12.12 -4.70
N GLN A 85 -12.51 -13.02 -3.76
CA GLN A 85 -11.84 -12.68 -2.49
C GLN A 85 -10.43 -12.14 -2.72
N PHE A 86 -9.65 -12.76 -3.59
CA PHE A 86 -8.32 -12.27 -3.92
C PHE A 86 -8.35 -10.86 -4.52
N ARG A 87 -9.27 -10.61 -5.44
CA ARG A 87 -9.53 -9.28 -5.99
C ARG A 87 -9.88 -8.26 -4.90
N TYR A 88 -10.71 -8.65 -3.94
CA TYR A 88 -11.09 -7.80 -2.82
C TYR A 88 -9.90 -7.44 -1.92
N VAL A 89 -9.10 -8.44 -1.57
CA VAL A 89 -7.88 -8.28 -0.76
C VAL A 89 -6.86 -7.37 -1.46
N MET A 90 -6.74 -7.47 -2.78
CA MET A 90 -5.88 -6.58 -3.57
C MET A 90 -6.42 -5.16 -3.69
N HIS A 91 -7.74 -4.98 -3.60
CA HIS A 91 -8.43 -3.71 -3.71
C HIS A 91 -8.39 -2.87 -2.41
N LYS A 92 -8.70 -3.46 -1.25
CA LYS A 92 -8.78 -2.73 0.04
C LYS A 92 -7.49 -2.90 0.85
N ASN A 93 -6.84 -1.79 1.21
CA ASN A 93 -5.73 -1.83 2.17
C ASN A 93 -5.51 -0.45 2.81
N LEU A 94 -6.44 -0.11 3.70
CA LEU A 94 -6.43 1.14 4.45
C LEU A 94 -5.22 1.21 5.42
N ALA A 95 -4.74 0.06 5.87
CA ALA A 95 -3.58 -0.03 6.76
C ALA A 95 -2.27 0.35 6.06
N MET A 96 -2.07 -0.02 4.80
CA MET A 96 -0.91 0.44 4.02
C MET A 96 -0.97 1.94 3.79
N LEU A 97 -2.16 2.50 3.53
CA LEU A 97 -2.34 3.97 3.47
C LEU A 97 -1.93 4.62 4.79
N LEU A 98 -2.40 4.12 5.94
CA LEU A 98 -2.00 4.60 7.27
C LEU A 98 -0.48 4.46 7.50
N PHE A 99 0.12 3.36 7.05
CA PHE A 99 1.57 3.17 7.09
C PHE A 99 2.30 4.27 6.33
N THR A 100 1.82 4.63 5.13
CA THR A 100 2.41 5.72 4.34
C THR A 100 2.35 7.07 5.07
N MET A 101 1.25 7.33 5.81
CA MET A 101 1.05 8.59 6.54
C MET A 101 2.06 8.79 7.65
N ILE A 102 2.54 7.71 8.26
CA ILE A 102 3.42 7.79 9.43
C ILE A 102 4.87 7.60 9.03
N PHE A 103 5.15 6.64 8.14
CA PHE A 103 6.52 6.21 7.85
C PHE A 103 7.37 7.29 7.21
N ALA A 104 6.92 7.94 6.13
CA ALA A 104 7.70 9.01 5.46
C ALA A 104 7.94 10.21 6.40
N PRO A 105 6.91 10.76 7.07
CA PRO A 105 7.07 11.86 8.01
C PRO A 105 7.99 11.54 9.18
N PHE A 106 7.93 10.33 9.75
CA PHE A 106 8.84 9.94 10.83
C PHE A 106 10.25 9.60 10.34
N TYR A 107 10.39 8.94 9.20
CA TYR A 107 11.70 8.55 8.68
C TYR A 107 12.48 9.78 8.17
N ILE A 108 11.88 10.57 7.28
CA ILE A 108 12.55 11.73 6.66
C ILE A 108 12.38 12.98 7.53
N GLY A 109 11.17 13.24 8.06
CA GLY A 109 10.91 14.44 8.86
C GLY A 109 11.72 14.50 10.16
N MET A 110 11.99 13.36 10.79
CA MET A 110 12.87 13.33 11.97
C MET A 110 14.33 13.58 11.64
N ASP A 111 14.80 13.29 10.42
CA ASP A 111 16.16 13.60 10.00
C ASP A 111 16.38 15.11 9.86
N PHE A 112 15.33 15.85 9.50
CA PHE A 112 15.34 17.32 9.59
C PHE A 112 15.38 17.80 11.04
N LYS A 113 14.50 17.27 11.90
CA LYS A 113 14.43 17.65 13.32
C LYS A 113 15.74 17.37 14.08
N SER A 114 16.36 16.23 13.80
CA SER A 114 17.62 15.80 14.43
C SER A 114 18.88 16.38 13.79
N ARG A 115 18.74 17.22 12.75
CA ARG A 115 19.85 17.80 11.97
C ARG A 115 20.78 16.74 11.34
N ALA A 116 20.28 15.52 11.13
CA ALA A 116 21.06 14.44 10.51
C ALA A 116 21.51 14.81 9.09
N PHE A 117 20.65 15.52 8.34
CA PHE A 117 21.00 16.06 7.02
C PHE A 117 22.16 17.06 7.10
N ASN A 118 22.10 18.03 8.02
CA ASN A 118 23.15 19.02 8.22
C ASN A 118 24.47 18.34 8.57
N ASN A 119 24.45 17.40 9.52
CA ASN A 119 25.65 16.70 9.96
C ASN A 119 26.33 15.95 8.80
N ALA A 120 25.57 15.26 7.96
CA ALA A 120 26.13 14.57 6.80
C ALA A 120 26.80 15.55 5.80
N ILE A 121 26.19 16.72 5.62
CA ILE A 121 26.72 17.76 4.71
C ILE A 121 27.95 18.46 5.31
N TYR A 122 27.99 18.69 6.63
CA TYR A 122 29.17 19.24 7.31
C TYR A 122 30.39 18.31 7.22
N VAL A 123 30.18 17.00 7.13
CA VAL A 123 31.24 16.00 6.89
C VAL A 123 31.67 15.96 5.41
N GLY A 124 31.17 16.88 4.57
CA GLY A 124 31.59 17.04 3.18
C GLY A 124 30.81 16.20 2.16
N ARG A 125 29.71 15.54 2.56
CA ARG A 125 28.86 14.82 1.60
C ARG A 125 28.03 15.80 0.77
N SER A 126 27.95 15.57 -0.54
CA SER A 126 27.12 16.40 -1.42
C SER A 126 25.62 16.23 -1.10
N ARG A 127 24.85 17.32 -1.23
CA ARG A 127 23.39 17.32 -0.96
C ARG A 127 22.66 16.25 -1.79
N SER A 128 23.04 16.09 -3.06
CA SER A 128 22.41 15.09 -3.94
C SER A 128 22.64 13.66 -3.45
N VAL A 129 23.84 13.33 -2.98
CA VAL A 129 24.15 11.98 -2.45
C VAL A 129 23.37 11.72 -1.17
N VAL A 130 23.30 12.70 -0.26
CA VAL A 130 22.53 12.58 0.98
C VAL A 130 21.04 12.39 0.69
N TYR A 131 20.48 13.17 -0.23
CA TYR A 131 19.10 13.05 -0.68
C TYR A 131 18.82 11.66 -1.27
N LEU A 132 19.61 11.27 -2.27
CA LEU A 132 19.42 10.01 -3.00
C LEU A 132 19.53 8.81 -2.06
N SER A 133 20.49 8.81 -1.15
CA SER A 133 20.65 7.74 -0.15
C SER A 133 19.37 7.56 0.68
N ARG A 134 18.75 8.65 1.13
CA ARG A 134 17.51 8.58 1.91
C ARG A 134 16.31 8.12 1.09
N VAL A 135 16.17 8.63 -0.12
CA VAL A 135 15.07 8.26 -1.01
C VAL A 135 15.15 6.80 -1.42
N VAL A 136 16.34 6.31 -1.79
CA VAL A 136 16.54 4.91 -2.15
C VAL A 136 16.24 4.00 -0.95
N THR A 137 16.75 4.34 0.24
CA THR A 137 16.46 3.55 1.46
C THR A 137 14.96 3.54 1.76
N TYR A 138 14.30 4.69 1.62
CA TYR A 138 12.85 4.82 1.79
C TYR A 138 12.08 3.92 0.82
N PHE A 139 12.40 3.96 -0.47
CA PHE A 139 11.70 3.16 -1.48
C PHE A 139 11.98 1.66 -1.34
N ILE A 140 13.18 1.25 -0.94
CA ILE A 140 13.48 -0.16 -0.64
C ILE A 140 12.62 -0.63 0.53
N ALA A 141 12.56 0.13 1.63
CA ALA A 141 11.74 -0.22 2.79
C ALA A 141 10.24 -0.25 2.43
N ALA A 142 9.77 0.74 1.66
CA ALA A 142 8.40 0.81 1.15
C ALA A 142 8.04 -0.40 0.28
N ALA A 143 8.91 -0.76 -0.68
CA ALA A 143 8.71 -1.88 -1.57
C ALA A 143 8.67 -3.22 -0.80
N LEU A 144 9.60 -3.44 0.12
CA LEU A 144 9.63 -4.63 0.97
C LEU A 144 8.36 -4.75 1.83
N MET A 145 7.90 -3.65 2.41
CA MET A 145 6.67 -3.63 3.21
C MET A 145 5.43 -3.89 2.38
N ALA A 146 5.30 -3.25 1.21
CA ALA A 146 4.18 -3.49 0.31
C ALA A 146 4.18 -4.94 -0.19
N PHE A 147 5.36 -5.48 -0.51
CA PHE A 147 5.52 -6.86 -0.96
C PHE A 147 5.13 -7.84 0.13
N LEU A 148 5.70 -7.69 1.33
CA LEU A 148 5.39 -8.55 2.47
C LEU A 148 3.91 -8.46 2.84
N SER A 149 3.34 -7.25 2.82
CA SER A 149 1.92 -7.05 3.04
C SER A 149 1.08 -7.79 2.00
N ALA A 150 1.37 -7.66 0.71
CA ALA A 150 0.60 -8.32 -0.35
C ALA A 150 0.74 -9.85 -0.26
N LEU A 151 1.96 -10.34 0.04
CA LEU A 151 2.25 -11.76 0.20
C LEU A 151 1.47 -12.35 1.39
N LEU A 152 1.57 -11.74 2.58
CA LEU A 152 0.87 -12.23 3.77
C LEU A 152 -0.64 -12.16 3.59
N LEU A 153 -1.16 -11.08 3.01
CA LEU A 153 -2.58 -10.98 2.69
C LEU A 153 -3.04 -12.09 1.75
N THR A 154 -2.25 -12.42 0.74
CA THR A 154 -2.57 -13.53 -0.18
C THR A 154 -2.51 -14.87 0.54
N VAL A 155 -1.50 -15.12 1.36
CA VAL A 155 -1.32 -16.38 2.10
C VAL A 155 -2.44 -16.60 3.13
N PHE A 156 -2.81 -15.57 3.89
CA PHE A 156 -3.80 -15.70 4.96
C PHE A 156 -5.25 -15.67 4.47
N ASN A 157 -5.56 -14.88 3.44
CA ASN A 157 -6.95 -14.67 3.01
C ASN A 157 -7.31 -15.36 1.69
N ALA A 158 -6.33 -15.91 0.96
CA ALA A 158 -6.55 -16.45 -0.38
C ALA A 158 -5.66 -17.68 -0.67
N THR A 159 -5.40 -18.53 0.34
CA THR A 159 -4.49 -19.67 0.20
C THR A 159 -4.94 -20.68 -0.86
N SER A 160 -6.25 -20.87 -1.01
CA SER A 160 -6.85 -21.74 -2.04
C SER A 160 -6.67 -21.19 -3.46
N VAL A 161 -6.46 -19.88 -3.63
CA VAL A 161 -6.29 -19.24 -4.94
C VAL A 161 -5.02 -19.71 -5.64
N PHE A 162 -3.96 -20.07 -4.89
CA PHE A 162 -2.73 -20.61 -5.47
C PHE A 162 -2.93 -21.87 -6.32
N HIS A 163 -4.00 -22.64 -6.08
CA HIS A 163 -4.33 -23.83 -6.84
C HIS A 163 -5.33 -23.58 -7.98
N MET A 164 -6.04 -22.45 -7.95
CA MET A 164 -7.17 -22.16 -8.83
C MET A 164 -6.84 -21.18 -9.95
N VAL A 165 -5.86 -20.30 -9.76
CA VAL A 165 -5.48 -19.30 -10.77
C VAL A 165 -4.02 -19.45 -11.21
N PRO A 166 -3.67 -19.03 -12.43
CA PRO A 166 -2.29 -19.08 -12.91
C PRO A 166 -1.34 -18.31 -12.00
N SER A 167 -0.16 -18.88 -11.73
CA SER A 167 0.88 -18.23 -10.91
C SER A 167 1.32 -16.88 -11.49
N SER A 168 1.32 -16.73 -12.82
CA SER A 168 1.60 -15.48 -13.53
C SER A 168 0.64 -14.36 -13.13
N TYR A 169 -0.64 -14.68 -12.94
CA TYR A 169 -1.66 -13.72 -12.50
C TYR A 169 -1.42 -13.25 -11.06
N ILE A 170 -1.04 -14.17 -10.16
CA ILE A 170 -0.74 -13.85 -8.76
C ILE A 170 0.46 -12.90 -8.69
N TRP A 171 1.57 -13.26 -9.36
CA TRP A 171 2.78 -12.44 -9.38
C TRP A 171 2.55 -11.07 -10.04
N ARG A 172 1.79 -11.02 -11.15
CA ARG A 172 1.37 -9.75 -11.77
C ARG A 172 0.63 -8.87 -10.78
N SER A 173 -0.33 -9.44 -10.05
CA SER A 173 -1.14 -8.70 -9.09
C SER A 173 -0.30 -8.18 -7.92
N ILE A 174 0.59 -9.01 -7.35
CA ILE A 174 1.53 -8.60 -6.29
C ILE A 174 2.46 -7.49 -6.79
N PHE A 175 3.07 -7.66 -7.96
CA PHE A 175 3.99 -6.66 -8.53
C PHE A 175 3.29 -5.32 -8.77
N LEU A 176 2.13 -5.36 -9.42
CA LEU A 176 1.35 -4.17 -9.73
C LEU A 176 0.91 -3.46 -8.44
N ARG A 177 0.52 -4.24 -7.43
CA ARG A 177 0.16 -3.75 -6.11
C ARG A 177 1.30 -3.02 -5.42
N VAL A 178 2.50 -3.62 -5.41
CA VAL A 178 3.71 -2.98 -4.87
C VAL A 178 4.02 -1.69 -5.60
N LEU A 179 3.95 -1.69 -6.94
CA LEU A 179 4.24 -0.51 -7.75
C LEU A 179 3.25 0.63 -7.49
N LEU A 180 1.96 0.33 -7.41
CA LEU A 180 0.93 1.32 -7.07
C LEU A 180 1.13 1.86 -5.65
N ASP A 181 1.41 0.99 -4.67
CA ASP A 181 1.69 1.40 -3.29
C ASP A 181 2.94 2.31 -3.22
N MET A 182 3.97 2.04 -4.02
CA MET A 182 5.14 2.93 -4.15
C MET A 182 4.78 4.30 -4.76
N GLY A 183 3.90 4.32 -5.77
CA GLY A 183 3.39 5.56 -6.37
C GLY A 183 2.59 6.40 -5.37
N ILE A 184 1.79 5.76 -4.53
CA ILE A 184 1.06 6.44 -3.45
C ILE A 184 2.04 6.98 -2.39
N MET A 185 3.03 6.16 -2.00
CA MET A 185 4.04 6.51 -0.99
C MET A 185 4.97 7.67 -1.40
N SER A 186 5.16 7.92 -2.69
CA SER A 186 6.03 9.01 -3.14
C SER A 186 5.49 10.40 -2.74
N VAL A 187 4.18 10.55 -2.55
CA VAL A 187 3.57 11.84 -2.16
C VAL A 187 3.87 12.21 -0.69
N PRO A 188 3.63 11.34 0.33
CA PRO A 188 4.10 11.59 1.70
C PRO A 188 5.61 11.83 1.80
N MET A 189 6.42 11.15 0.99
CA MET A 189 7.86 11.40 0.92
C MET A 189 8.15 12.84 0.46
N LEU A 190 7.47 13.32 -0.58
CA LEU A 190 7.57 14.70 -1.05
C LEU A 190 7.20 15.69 0.07
N PHE A 191 6.10 15.45 0.79
CA PHE A 191 5.71 16.29 1.92
C PHE A 191 6.78 16.37 3.01
N ALA A 192 7.46 15.25 3.30
CA ALA A 192 8.56 15.23 4.24
C ALA A 192 9.71 16.19 3.85
N PHE A 193 10.02 16.28 2.56
CA PHE A 193 11.02 17.22 2.04
C PHE A 193 10.51 18.66 1.89
N LEU A 194 9.22 18.87 1.69
CA LEU A 194 8.62 20.20 1.58
C LEU A 194 8.47 20.86 2.95
N PHE A 195 7.84 20.19 3.91
CA PHE A 195 7.50 20.78 5.21
C PHE A 195 8.61 20.64 6.25
N ARG A 196 9.58 19.74 6.04
CA ARG A 196 10.82 19.65 6.83
C ARG A 196 10.59 19.40 8.33
N GLY A 197 9.48 18.77 8.67
CA GLY A 197 9.13 18.44 10.05
C GLY A 197 8.12 17.30 10.08
N PRO A 198 8.21 16.39 11.06
CA PRO A 198 7.38 15.19 11.10
C PRO A 198 5.88 15.54 11.24
N PHE A 199 5.56 16.60 11.98
CA PHE A 199 4.17 17.00 12.23
C PHE A 199 3.45 17.48 10.96
N PHE A 200 3.95 18.53 10.31
CA PHE A 200 3.32 19.08 9.09
C PHE A 200 3.34 18.08 7.93
N SER A 201 4.41 17.28 7.82
CA SER A 201 4.48 16.22 6.81
C SER A 201 3.45 15.13 7.07
N GLY A 202 3.25 14.76 8.34
CA GLY A 202 2.20 13.84 8.77
C GLY A 202 0.81 14.36 8.47
N LEU A 203 0.55 15.64 8.77
CA LEU A 203 -0.73 16.27 8.48
C LEU A 203 -1.02 16.32 6.97
N GLY A 204 -0.03 16.69 6.15
CA GLY A 204 -0.17 16.67 4.70
C GLY A 204 -0.44 15.27 4.16
N ALA A 205 0.28 14.27 4.66
CA ALA A 205 0.08 12.87 4.26
C ALA A 205 -1.30 12.32 4.69
N LEU A 206 -1.79 12.73 5.86
CA LEU A 206 -3.14 12.41 6.34
C LEU A 206 -4.21 13.02 5.43
N ILE A 207 -4.11 14.31 5.11
CA ILE A 207 -5.07 14.99 4.22
C ILE A 207 -5.08 14.33 2.85
N TYR A 208 -3.92 14.06 2.25
CA TYR A 208 -3.82 13.36 0.97
C TYR A 208 -4.47 11.97 1.02
N SER A 209 -4.22 11.22 2.09
CA SER A 209 -4.80 9.88 2.23
C SER A 209 -6.32 9.93 2.45
N LEU A 210 -6.83 10.90 3.20
CA LEU A 210 -8.27 11.10 3.37
C LEU A 210 -8.95 11.50 2.06
N SER A 211 -8.35 12.42 1.28
CA SER A 211 -8.89 12.76 -0.04
C SER A 211 -8.94 11.57 -0.98
N ASN A 212 -7.95 10.68 -0.89
CA ASN A 212 -7.87 9.45 -1.68
C ASN A 212 -8.90 8.39 -1.27
N VAL A 213 -9.28 8.34 0.01
CA VAL A 213 -10.38 7.48 0.47
C VAL A 213 -11.73 8.03 0.00
N ILE A 214 -11.91 9.35 0.02
CA ILE A 214 -13.16 10.01 -0.39
C ILE A 214 -13.35 9.97 -1.91
N ALA A 215 -12.28 10.14 -2.69
CA ALA A 215 -12.33 10.22 -4.15
C ALA A 215 -12.86 8.94 -4.82
N GLY A 216 -12.62 7.78 -4.22
CA GLY A 216 -13.07 6.49 -4.75
C GLY A 216 -12.38 6.06 -6.06
N PRO A 217 -12.91 5.02 -6.73
CA PRO A 217 -12.44 4.58 -8.03
C PRO A 217 -12.79 5.61 -9.12
N ALA A 218 -11.83 5.92 -9.99
CA ALA A 218 -12.02 6.88 -11.08
C ALA A 218 -11.50 6.34 -12.41
N GLU A 219 -12.39 6.10 -13.37
CA GLU A 219 -12.03 5.63 -14.71
C GLU A 219 -11.68 6.78 -15.67
N LYS A 220 -12.29 7.96 -15.45
CA LYS A 220 -12.16 9.15 -16.31
C LYS A 220 -11.81 10.39 -15.49
N GLY A 221 -11.31 11.43 -16.16
CA GLY A 221 -10.93 12.70 -15.54
C GLY A 221 -9.55 12.68 -14.86
N ILE A 222 -9.24 13.77 -14.14
CA ILE A 222 -7.90 13.99 -13.56
C ILE A 222 -7.56 12.96 -12.48
N LEU A 223 -8.54 12.55 -11.68
CA LEU A 223 -8.39 11.53 -10.64
C LEU A 223 -8.13 10.14 -11.20
N SER A 224 -8.43 9.90 -12.48
CA SER A 224 -8.08 8.63 -13.13
C SER A 224 -6.58 8.41 -13.33
N TYR A 225 -5.77 9.44 -13.06
CA TYR A 225 -4.31 9.38 -13.03
C TYR A 225 -3.75 9.41 -11.60
N ASP A 226 -4.58 9.26 -10.57
CA ASP A 226 -4.09 9.02 -9.21
C ASP A 226 -3.85 7.50 -9.00
N PRO A 227 -2.66 7.09 -8.51
CA PRO A 227 -2.35 5.69 -8.28
C PRO A 227 -3.35 4.97 -7.36
N ASN A 228 -3.91 5.65 -6.35
CA ASN A 228 -4.87 5.06 -5.43
C ASN A 228 -6.25 4.89 -6.09
N SER A 229 -6.70 5.85 -6.90
CA SER A 229 -7.93 5.69 -7.68
C SER A 229 -7.83 4.56 -8.72
N ILE A 230 -6.68 4.39 -9.38
CA ILE A 230 -6.46 3.27 -10.31
C ILE A 230 -6.44 1.93 -9.57
N LYS A 231 -5.77 1.88 -8.42
CA LYS A 231 -5.72 0.70 -7.55
C LYS A 231 -7.11 0.25 -7.09
N GLN A 232 -8.05 1.18 -6.95
CA GLN A 232 -9.44 0.88 -6.62
C GLN A 232 -10.28 0.40 -7.82
N LEU A 233 -9.74 0.38 -9.04
CA LEU A 233 -10.50 -0.11 -10.19
C LEU A 233 -10.64 -1.63 -10.11
N PRO A 234 -11.87 -2.17 -10.00
CA PRO A 234 -12.06 -3.60 -9.88
C PRO A 234 -11.51 -4.35 -11.10
N GLY A 235 -11.60 -3.77 -12.30
CA GLY A 235 -11.10 -4.37 -13.55
C GLY A 235 -9.58 -4.53 -13.63
N LEU A 236 -8.82 -3.89 -12.74
CA LEU A 236 -7.36 -4.03 -12.69
C LEU A 236 -6.93 -5.41 -12.16
N TRP A 237 -7.76 -5.97 -11.29
CA TRP A 237 -7.50 -7.21 -10.54
C TRP A 237 -8.28 -8.39 -11.12
N THR A 238 -8.69 -8.36 -12.39
CA THR A 238 -9.28 -9.51 -13.07
C THR A 238 -8.20 -10.22 -13.88
N ILE A 239 -8.35 -11.53 -14.11
CA ILE A 239 -7.39 -12.30 -14.92
C ILE A 239 -7.22 -11.64 -16.30
N ASP A 240 -8.35 -11.25 -16.91
CA ASP A 240 -8.44 -10.61 -18.22
C ASP A 240 -8.33 -9.09 -18.19
N ALA A 241 -7.62 -8.53 -17.20
CA ALA A 241 -7.39 -7.09 -17.10
C ALA A 241 -6.81 -6.54 -18.42
N SER A 242 -7.46 -5.51 -18.97
CA SER A 242 -7.07 -4.92 -20.25
C SER A 242 -5.59 -4.47 -20.24
N PRO A 243 -4.80 -4.80 -21.29
CA PRO A 243 -3.41 -4.35 -21.40
C PRO A 243 -3.24 -2.84 -21.29
N ALA A 244 -4.22 -2.07 -21.77
CA ALA A 244 -4.23 -0.61 -21.67
C ALA A 244 -4.33 -0.14 -20.21
N LEU A 245 -5.17 -0.81 -19.41
CA LEU A 245 -5.36 -0.49 -18.00
C LEU A 245 -4.11 -0.85 -17.17
N LEU A 246 -3.50 -2.00 -17.44
CA LEU A 246 -2.24 -2.42 -16.82
C LEU A 246 -1.10 -1.44 -17.15
N THR A 247 -0.97 -1.06 -18.42
CA THR A 247 0.04 -0.09 -18.87
C THR A 247 -0.17 1.26 -18.21
N LYS A 248 -1.43 1.74 -18.14
CA LYS A 248 -1.79 2.99 -17.44
C LYS A 248 -1.35 2.95 -15.98
N ALA A 249 -1.66 1.87 -15.26
CA ALA A 249 -1.30 1.73 -13.85
C ALA A 249 0.22 1.79 -13.61
N VAL A 250 1.00 1.11 -14.46
CA VAL A 250 2.47 1.14 -14.43
C VAL A 250 3.00 2.56 -14.70
N LEU A 251 2.57 3.19 -15.79
CA LEU A 251 3.05 4.51 -16.20
C LEU A 251 2.70 5.59 -15.17
N VAL A 252 1.48 5.56 -14.64
CA VAL A 252 1.03 6.53 -13.63
C VAL A 252 1.86 6.39 -12.35
N SER A 253 2.12 5.17 -11.90
CA SER A 253 2.90 4.93 -10.69
C SER A 253 4.36 5.36 -10.84
N LEU A 254 4.99 5.00 -11.96
CA LEU A 254 6.35 5.45 -12.28
C LEU A 254 6.44 6.97 -12.44
N GLY A 255 5.43 7.58 -13.07
CA GLY A 255 5.31 9.03 -13.20
C GLY A 255 5.25 9.73 -11.84
N PHE A 256 4.42 9.23 -10.92
CA PHE A 256 4.33 9.75 -9.55
C PHE A 256 5.65 9.63 -8.79
N ILE A 257 6.30 8.46 -8.85
CA ILE A 257 7.61 8.23 -8.23
C ILE A 257 8.63 9.23 -8.78
N ALA A 258 8.71 9.36 -10.10
CA ALA A 258 9.67 10.25 -10.76
C ALA A 258 9.43 11.73 -10.42
N VAL A 259 8.19 12.21 -10.55
CA VAL A 259 7.83 13.62 -10.28
C VAL A 259 8.02 13.96 -8.80
N CYS A 260 7.53 13.13 -7.88
CA CYS A 260 7.67 13.39 -6.45
C CYS A 260 9.13 13.35 -5.99
N THR A 261 9.93 12.41 -6.53
CA THR A 261 11.38 12.36 -6.27
C THR A 261 12.08 13.59 -6.83
N PHE A 262 11.76 14.00 -8.05
CA PHE A 262 12.37 15.19 -8.64
C PHE A 262 12.02 16.46 -7.85
N LEU A 263 10.75 16.67 -7.51
CA LEU A 263 10.31 17.82 -6.72
C LEU A 263 10.90 17.80 -5.30
N GLY A 264 11.00 16.62 -4.68
CA GLY A 264 11.67 16.43 -3.40
C GLY A 264 13.14 16.81 -3.45
N TRP A 265 13.85 16.41 -4.52
CA TRP A 265 15.25 16.78 -4.75
C TRP A 265 15.42 18.29 -4.91
N VAL A 266 14.57 18.93 -5.74
CA VAL A 266 14.59 20.39 -5.93
C VAL A 266 14.35 21.13 -4.61
N SER A 267 13.36 20.69 -3.82
CA SER A 267 13.07 21.26 -2.50
C SER A 267 14.27 21.13 -1.56
N PHE A 268 14.88 19.94 -1.49
CA PHE A 268 16.03 19.68 -0.64
C PHE A 268 17.27 20.49 -1.07
N ARG A 269 17.54 20.61 -2.37
CA ARG A 269 18.70 21.32 -2.90
C ARG A 269 18.65 22.82 -2.58
N LYS A 270 17.48 23.45 -2.74
CA LYS A 270 17.26 24.88 -2.46
C LYS A 270 17.15 25.20 -0.96
N MET A 271 17.18 24.19 -0.10
CA MET A 271 17.01 24.38 1.33
C MET A 271 18.23 25.08 1.95
N GLN A 272 17.95 26.10 2.76
CA GLN A 272 18.90 26.63 3.74
C GLN A 272 18.84 25.74 4.98
N LEU A 273 19.91 25.00 5.22
CA LEU A 273 20.05 24.17 6.40
C LEU A 273 20.56 25.09 7.52
N LYS A 274 19.65 25.51 8.39
CA LYS A 274 19.96 26.29 9.61
C LYS A 274 20.50 25.38 10.71
#